data_AF-A0AA35RPE5-F1
#
_entry.id   AF-A0AA35RPE5-F1
#
_cell.length_a   1.000
_cell.length_b   1.000
_cell.length_c   1.000
_cell.angle_alpha   90.00
_cell.angle_beta   90.00
_cell.angle_gamma   90.00
#
_symmetry.space_group_name_H-M   'P 1'
#
loop_
_entity.id
_entity.type
_entity.pdbx_description
1 polymer ?
#
loop_
_entity_poly.entity_id
_entity_poly.type
_entity_poly.pdbx_seq_one_letter_code
_entity_poly.pdbx_strand_id
1 'polypeptide(L)'
;MEGFVTALGSQWHPECFCCKVCGVTFPRGNYFDHEGEPHCEIHYHASRGTLCASCQKPVTGKCITAMGRKWHPEHFTCAFCLKLLQQGHLQGASPQPLLPALLHQALRLASSPTPPTLPLLCYIY
;
A
#
# COMPACT_ATOMS: atom_id res chain seq x y z
N MET A 1 32.89 -19.69 19.97
CA MET A 1 32.70 -18.38 20.61
C MET A 1 31.29 -17.95 20.25
N GLU A 2 30.36 -18.07 21.19
CA GLU A 2 28.96 -17.69 20.96
C GLU A 2 28.89 -16.16 20.92
N GLY A 3 28.54 -15.61 19.77
CA GLY A 3 28.35 -14.17 19.62
C GLY A 3 27.01 -13.77 20.22
N PHE A 4 27.00 -12.73 21.04
CA PHE A 4 25.77 -12.11 21.54
C PHE A 4 25.46 -10.85 20.74
N VAL A 5 24.18 -10.48 20.69
CA VAL A 5 23.71 -9.25 20.05
C VAL A 5 23.38 -8.24 21.14
N THR A 6 24.06 -7.10 21.15
CA THR A 6 23.73 -5.99 22.05
C THR A 6 22.71 -5.07 21.37
N ALA A 7 21.49 -5.03 21.89
CA ALA A 7 20.37 -4.25 21.35
C ALA A 7 19.42 -3.81 22.47
N LEU A 8 18.78 -2.64 22.30
CA LEU A 8 17.82 -2.10 23.28
C LEU A 8 18.40 -1.97 24.71
N GLY A 9 19.71 -1.75 24.83
CA GLY A 9 20.40 -1.68 26.11
C GLY A 9 20.62 -3.02 26.82
N SER A 10 20.32 -4.16 26.17
CA SER A 10 20.47 -5.52 26.72
C SER A 10 21.26 -6.42 25.77
N GLN A 11 21.72 -7.57 26.29
CA GLN A 11 22.39 -8.61 25.51
C GLN A 11 21.40 -9.73 25.19
N TRP A 12 21.38 -10.16 23.94
CA TRP A 12 20.45 -11.16 23.43
C TRP A 12 21.22 -12.28 22.74
N HIS A 13 20.69 -13.50 22.82
CA HIS A 13 21.13 -14.55 21.91
C HIS A 13 20.69 -14.21 20.49
N PRO A 14 21.49 -14.53 19.45
CA PRO A 14 21.12 -14.31 18.05
C PRO A 14 19.79 -14.96 17.65
N GLU A 15 19.44 -16.07 18.29
CA GLU A 15 18.17 -16.79 18.09
C GLU A 15 16.99 -16.19 18.87
N CYS A 16 17.26 -15.59 20.03
CA CYS A 16 16.23 -14.96 20.87
C CYS A 16 15.90 -13.53 20.42
N PHE A 17 16.78 -12.90 19.65
CA PHE A 17 16.56 -11.56 19.13
C PHE A 17 15.65 -11.61 17.89
N CYS A 18 14.35 -11.58 18.12
CA CYS A 18 13.32 -11.67 17.10
C CYS A 18 12.22 -10.62 17.27
N CYS A 19 11.47 -10.37 16.19
CA CYS A 19 10.39 -9.39 16.22
C CYS A 19 9.28 -9.82 17.18
N LYS A 20 8.85 -8.91 18.08
CA LYS A 20 7.78 -9.19 19.04
C LYS A 20 6.45 -9.63 18.41
N VAL A 21 6.17 -9.14 17.20
CA VAL A 21 4.88 -9.36 16.51
C VAL A 21 4.87 -10.65 15.70
N CYS A 22 5.93 -10.93 14.92
CA CYS A 22 5.98 -12.12 14.05
C CYS A 22 6.99 -13.20 14.46
N GLY A 23 7.82 -12.96 15.48
CA GLY A 23 8.84 -13.91 15.93
C GLY A 23 9.99 -14.14 14.95
N VAL A 24 10.08 -13.37 13.87
CA VAL A 24 11.17 -13.49 12.88
C VAL A 24 12.46 -12.92 13.47
N THR A 25 13.52 -13.71 13.46
CA THR A 25 14.88 -13.27 13.84
C THR A 25 15.42 -12.26 12.84
N PHE A 26 16.40 -11.44 13.24
CA PHE A 26 16.96 -10.40 12.38
C PHE A 26 18.27 -10.87 11.73
N PRO A 27 18.25 -11.56 10.57
CA PRO A 27 19.44 -12.17 9.98
C PRO A 27 20.50 -11.15 9.55
N ARG A 28 20.09 -9.91 9.25
CA ARG A 28 20.99 -8.80 8.90
C ARG A 28 21.19 -7.79 10.05
N GLY A 29 20.63 -8.07 11.23
CA GLY A 29 20.63 -7.12 12.35
C GLY A 29 19.78 -5.86 12.11
N ASN A 30 18.95 -5.81 11.06
CA ASN A 30 18.03 -4.70 10.82
C ASN A 30 16.78 -4.89 11.68
N TYR A 31 16.71 -4.18 12.79
CA TYR A 31 15.55 -4.10 13.67
C TYR A 31 15.19 -2.63 13.94
N PHE A 32 13.98 -2.41 14.39
CA PHE A 32 13.48 -1.10 14.82
C PHE A 32 13.01 -1.19 16.26
N ASP A 33 13.39 -0.22 17.08
CA ASP A 33 12.90 -0.10 18.44
C ASP A 33 11.53 0.59 18.47
N HIS A 34 10.56 -0.02 19.13
CA HIS A 34 9.28 0.59 19.43
C HIS A 34 8.89 0.24 20.86
N GLU A 35 8.76 1.27 21.71
CA GLU A 35 8.40 1.12 23.13
C GLU A 35 9.33 0.17 23.92
N GLY A 36 10.60 0.08 23.51
CA GLY A 36 11.58 -0.82 24.14
C GLY A 36 11.51 -2.27 23.65
N GLU A 37 10.71 -2.56 22.63
CA GLU A 37 10.60 -3.91 22.04
C GLU A 37 11.11 -3.95 20.60
N PRO A 38 11.78 -5.05 20.18
CA PRO A 38 12.32 -5.18 18.84
C PRO A 38 11.22 -5.51 17.83
N HIS A 39 11.11 -4.69 16.79
CA HIS A 39 10.16 -4.84 15.71
C HIS A 39 10.88 -4.97 14.36
N CYS A 40 10.32 -5.76 13.44
CA CYS A 40 10.80 -5.76 12.06
C CYS A 40 10.32 -4.50 11.33
N GLU A 41 10.97 -4.17 10.23
CA GLU A 41 10.64 -3.02 9.38
C GLU A 41 9.13 -2.94 9.09
N ILE A 42 8.53 -4.06 8.67
CA ILE A 42 7.12 -4.13 8.32
C ILE A 42 6.22 -3.81 9.53
N HIS A 43 6.42 -4.48 10.67
CA HIS A 43 5.55 -4.26 11.84
C HIS A 43 5.76 -2.89 12.48
N TYR A 44 6.99 -2.39 12.49
CA TYR A 44 7.28 -1.03 12.93
C TYR A 44 6.50 0.00 12.10
N HIS A 45 6.53 -0.14 10.77
CA HIS A 45 5.78 0.73 9.88
C HIS A 45 4.27 0.49 9.93
N ALA A 46 3.82 -0.73 10.23
CA ALA A 46 2.42 -1.10 10.42
C ALA A 46 1.80 -0.36 11.61
N SER A 47 2.46 -0.41 12.78
CA SER A 47 2.01 0.27 14.00
C SER A 47 1.91 1.78 13.81
N ARG A 48 2.74 2.36 12.93
CA ARG A 48 2.71 3.78 12.57
C ARG A 48 1.71 4.14 11.46
N GLY A 49 1.03 3.16 10.86
CA GLY A 49 0.11 3.40 9.73
C GLY A 49 0.82 3.89 8.45
N THR A 50 2.08 3.50 8.26
CA THR A 50 2.92 3.92 7.11
C THR A 50 3.03 2.87 6.00
N LEU A 51 2.36 1.73 6.16
CA LEU A 51 2.30 0.71 5.13
C LEU A 51 1.36 1.10 3.99
N CYS A 52 1.77 0.74 2.78
CA CYS A 52 0.92 0.84 1.62
C CYS A 52 -0.21 -0.20 1.71
N ALA A 53 -1.46 0.24 1.61
CA ALA A 53 -2.59 -0.67 1.66
C ALA A 53 -2.68 -1.65 0.47
N SER A 54 -2.00 -1.35 -0.65
CA SER A 54 -1.92 -2.25 -1.82
C SER A 54 -0.85 -3.33 -1.66
N CYS A 55 0.41 -2.92 -1.46
CA CYS A 55 1.55 -3.83 -1.47
C CYS A 55 2.09 -4.21 -0.08
N GLN A 56 1.52 -3.66 1.00
CA GLN A 56 1.93 -3.89 2.39
C GLN A 56 3.41 -3.57 2.68
N LYS A 57 4.04 -2.76 1.82
CA LYS A 57 5.41 -2.28 2.01
C LYS A 57 5.41 -0.88 2.64
N PRO A 58 6.43 -0.54 3.43
CA PRO A 58 6.57 0.78 4.03
C PRO A 58 6.75 1.85 2.97
N VAL A 59 5.91 2.89 3.02
CA VAL A 59 6.03 4.02 2.10
C VAL A 59 7.03 5.02 2.68
N THR A 60 8.28 4.93 2.23
CA THR A 60 9.34 5.89 2.60
C THR A 60 9.31 7.09 1.63
N GLY A 61 8.95 8.28 2.13
CA GLY A 61 8.93 9.52 1.34
C GLY A 61 7.55 9.90 0.80
N LYS A 62 7.43 10.07 -0.53
CA LYS A 62 6.19 10.54 -1.18
C LYS A 62 5.11 9.46 -1.04
N CYS A 63 4.08 9.75 -0.26
CA CYS A 63 2.92 8.87 -0.07
C CYS A 63 1.63 9.61 -0.45
N ILE A 64 0.67 8.85 -0.97
CA ILE A 64 -0.68 9.33 -1.17
C ILE A 64 -1.50 8.88 0.03
N THR A 65 -2.14 9.82 0.72
CA THR A 65 -3.04 9.52 1.83
C THR A 65 -4.48 9.62 1.34
N ALA A 66 -5.20 8.51 1.32
CA ALA A 66 -6.57 8.44 0.85
C ALA A 66 -7.37 7.46 1.74
N MET A 67 -8.60 7.86 2.10
CA MET A 67 -9.46 7.09 3.02
C MET A 67 -8.76 6.68 4.33
N GLY A 68 -7.93 7.57 4.89
CA GLY A 68 -7.19 7.29 6.14
C GLY A 68 -6.04 6.29 6.01
N ARG A 69 -5.74 5.81 4.78
CA ARG A 69 -4.66 4.87 4.50
C ARG A 69 -3.59 5.51 3.63
N LYS A 70 -2.35 5.01 3.75
CA LYS A 70 -1.24 5.43 2.90
C LYS A 70 -1.07 4.47 1.74
N TRP A 71 -0.68 5.03 0.60
CA TRP A 71 -0.48 4.32 -0.65
C TRP A 71 0.79 4.83 -1.31
N HIS A 72 1.50 3.93 -1.99
CA HIS A 72 2.53 4.38 -2.90
C HIS A 72 1.88 5.12 -4.07
N PRO A 73 2.52 6.21 -4.53
CA PRO A 73 2.35 6.82 -5.85
C PRO A 73 1.81 5.90 -6.96
N GLU A 74 2.59 4.87 -7.22
CA GLU A 74 2.44 3.83 -8.23
C GLU A 74 1.32 2.80 -7.95
N HIS A 75 0.84 2.74 -6.71
CA HIS A 75 -0.22 1.81 -6.30
C HIS A 75 -1.58 2.48 -6.10
N PHE A 76 -1.67 3.81 -6.27
CA PHE A 76 -2.92 4.56 -6.11
C PHE A 76 -3.64 4.69 -7.46
N THR A 77 -4.26 3.59 -7.89
CA THR A 77 -5.01 3.49 -9.14
C THR A 77 -6.52 3.58 -8.90
N CYS A 78 -7.24 4.13 -9.87
CA CYS A 78 -8.70 4.13 -9.84
C CYS A 78 -9.26 2.71 -10.04
N ALA A 79 -10.15 2.26 -9.16
CA ALA A 79 -10.79 0.94 -9.28
C ALA A 79 -11.61 0.75 -10.58
N PHE A 80 -12.03 1.85 -11.23
CA PHE A 80 -12.88 1.82 -12.43
C PHE A 80 -12.09 1.89 -13.74
N CYS A 81 -11.03 2.71 -13.79
CA CYS A 81 -10.26 2.93 -15.02
C CYS A 81 -8.80 2.48 -14.93
N LEU A 82 -8.36 1.96 -13.77
CA LEU A 82 -7.00 1.47 -13.48
C LEU A 82 -5.86 2.47 -13.76
N LYS A 83 -6.19 3.75 -14.02
CA LYS A 83 -5.21 4.81 -14.22
C LYS A 83 -4.68 5.30 -12.87
N LEU A 84 -3.40 5.68 -12.86
CA LEU A 84 -2.74 6.33 -11.72
C LEU A 84 -3.40 7.67 -11.44
N LEU A 85 -3.88 7.86 -10.22
CA LEU A 85 -4.54 9.10 -9.79
C LEU A 85 -3.55 10.24 -9.51
N GLN A 86 -2.25 10.00 -9.73
CA GLN A 86 -1.17 10.94 -9.40
C GLN A 86 -0.80 11.90 -10.54
N GLN A 87 -1.33 11.72 -11.76
CA GLN A 87 -1.10 12.63 -12.87
C GLN A 87 -2.36 13.44 -13.20
N GLY A 88 -2.44 14.63 -12.60
CA GLY A 88 -3.20 15.76 -13.14
C GLY A 88 -4.60 15.97 -12.57
N HIS A 89 -4.72 16.98 -11.70
CA HIS A 89 -5.90 17.85 -11.54
C HIS A 89 -7.22 17.17 -11.13
N LEU A 90 -7.39 16.94 -9.83
CA LEU A 90 -8.72 16.77 -9.23
C LEU A 90 -9.35 18.17 -9.08
N GLN A 91 -10.05 18.65 -10.10
CA GLN A 91 -10.99 19.76 -9.89
C GLN A 91 -12.19 19.21 -9.12
N GLY A 92 -12.36 19.73 -7.91
CA GLY A 92 -13.43 19.38 -7.00
C GLY A 92 -14.78 19.40 -7.68
N ALA A 93 -15.59 18.39 -7.35
CA ALA A 93 -17.01 18.42 -7.60
C ALA A 93 -17.63 19.65 -6.93
N SER A 94 -17.99 20.65 -7.74
CA SER A 94 -19.09 21.57 -7.45
C SER A 94 -20.30 21.08 -8.25
N PRO A 95 -21.52 21.05 -7.67
CA PRO A 95 -22.70 20.58 -8.37
C PRO A 95 -23.17 21.68 -9.32
N GLN A 96 -22.72 21.66 -10.56
CA GLN A 96 -23.31 22.46 -11.63
C GLN A 96 -24.10 21.57 -12.59
N PRO A 97 -25.35 21.93 -12.91
CA PRO A 97 -26.22 21.12 -13.75
C PRO A 97 -25.71 21.12 -15.20
N LEU A 98 -25.18 20.00 -15.65
CA LEU A 98 -24.78 19.80 -17.03
C LEU A 98 -25.99 19.39 -17.87
N LEU A 99 -26.54 20.33 -18.64
CA LEU A 99 -27.27 20.11 -19.90
C LEU A 99 -27.27 21.44 -20.68
N PRO A 100 -27.19 21.49 -22.03
CA PRO A 100 -26.92 20.44 -23.01
C PRO A 100 -25.93 20.90 -24.11
N ALA A 101 -24.64 20.54 -24.04
CA ALA A 101 -23.68 20.86 -25.11
C ALA A 101 -23.01 19.63 -25.77
N LEU A 102 -23.33 18.41 -25.31
CA LEU A 102 -22.66 17.18 -25.76
C LEU A 102 -23.54 16.25 -26.62
N LEU A 103 -24.51 16.79 -27.36
CA LEU A 103 -25.28 15.98 -28.32
C LEU A 103 -24.56 15.78 -29.67
N HIS A 104 -23.48 16.52 -29.97
CA HIS A 104 -22.88 16.52 -31.32
C HIS A 104 -21.61 15.68 -31.53
N GLN A 105 -21.12 14.93 -30.53
CA GLN A 105 -19.88 14.13 -30.71
C GLN A 105 -20.01 12.62 -30.42
N ALA A 106 -21.23 12.11 -30.22
CA ALA A 106 -21.48 10.72 -29.84
C ALA A 106 -21.63 9.71 -31.02
N LEU A 107 -21.13 9.99 -32.23
CA LEU A 107 -21.42 9.14 -33.41
C LEU A 107 -20.23 8.60 -34.21
N ARG A 108 -18.97 8.69 -33.75
CA ARG A 108 -17.84 8.30 -34.62
C ARG A 108 -16.85 7.24 -34.17
N LEU A 109 -17.00 6.58 -33.02
CA LEU A 109 -16.12 5.43 -32.72
C LEU A 109 -16.89 4.29 -32.03
N ALA A 110 -17.95 3.83 -32.69
CA ALA A 110 -18.44 2.47 -32.57
C ALA A 110 -17.86 1.66 -33.73
N SER A 111 -16.75 0.98 -33.50
CA SER A 111 -16.17 0.01 -34.44
C SER A 111 -15.29 -1.00 -33.70
N SER A 112 -15.99 -1.92 -33.01
CA SER A 112 -15.73 -3.38 -32.90
C SER A 112 -14.39 -3.88 -32.30
N PRO A 113 -14.20 -5.22 -32.07
CA PRO A 113 -15.11 -6.22 -31.49
C PRO A 113 -14.44 -7.14 -30.42
N THR A 114 -15.29 -7.72 -29.57
CA THR A 114 -15.18 -9.01 -28.83
C THR A 114 -14.32 -9.19 -27.54
N PRO A 115 -14.88 -9.93 -26.54
CA PRO A 115 -14.27 -10.43 -25.27
C PRO A 115 -13.72 -11.88 -25.49
N PRO A 116 -13.52 -12.81 -24.52
CA PRO A 116 -13.63 -12.85 -23.04
C PRO A 116 -12.43 -13.63 -22.38
N THR A 117 -12.69 -14.29 -21.24
CA THR A 117 -11.82 -15.21 -20.45
C THR A 117 -10.99 -14.47 -19.39
N LEU A 118 -11.15 -14.71 -18.09
CA LEU A 118 -11.15 -15.97 -17.38
C LEU A 118 -11.71 -15.77 -15.94
N PRO A 119 -11.92 -16.84 -15.17
CA PRO A 119 -13.20 -17.11 -14.55
C PRO A 119 -13.10 -17.22 -13.01
N LEU A 120 -14.27 -17.46 -12.39
CA LEU A 120 -14.46 -18.38 -11.26
C LEU A 120 -13.52 -18.20 -10.05
N LEU A 121 -14.03 -17.48 -9.05
CA LEU A 121 -14.36 -18.01 -7.71
C LEU A 121 -14.30 -16.88 -6.67
N CYS A 122 -15.27 -15.98 -6.76
CA CYS A 122 -15.86 -15.40 -5.56
C CYS A 122 -16.73 -16.48 -4.90
N TYR A 123 -16.07 -17.46 -4.30
CA TYR A 123 -16.55 -18.21 -3.13
C TYR A 123 -15.52 -17.79 -2.07
N ILE A 124 -15.87 -17.31 -0.90
CA ILE A 124 -16.58 -18.03 0.15
C ILE A 124 -17.11 -16.96 1.13
N TYR A 125 -18.34 -17.23 1.59
CA TYR A 125 -18.99 -16.86 2.86
C TYR A 125 -18.31 -15.84 3.78
#